data_AF-A0A2G8CXI2-F1
#
_entry.id   AF-A0A2G8CXI2-F1
#
_cell.length_a   1.000
_cell.length_b   1.000
_cell.length_c   1.000
_cell.angle_alpha   90.00
_cell.angle_beta   90.00
_cell.angle_gamma   90.00
#
_symmetry.space_group_name_H-M   'P 1'
#
loop_
_entity.id
_entity.type
_entity.pdbx_description
1 polymer ?
#
loop_
_entity_poly.entity_id
_entity_poly.type
_entity_poly.pdbx_seq_one_letter_code
_entity_poly.pdbx_strand_id
1 'polypeptide(L)'
;MSSNPSDPAPPVPARRTARRRRTDLWVWLGLAFALVVGFCVSIPLVNDAYARGLERALLETPLPEHTERVDSLSRAGRFAGAGNGMEYLGAMLVRSDLPLDRLASYYRGAGDERGMRVSVRAASERTDSRFEPGVEFGRDLDAPDLFLVTSTGGGPGGLYEQLDLRGH
;
A
#
# COMPACT_ATOMS: atom_id res chain seq x y z
N MET A 1 35.68 75.35 -35.62
CA MET A 1 35.79 74.36 -34.52
C MET A 1 35.14 73.08 -35.00
N SER A 2 35.95 72.10 -35.41
CA SER A 2 35.49 70.80 -35.94
C SER A 2 34.90 69.94 -34.84
N SER A 3 33.70 69.41 -35.07
CA SER A 3 33.12 68.34 -34.26
C SER A 3 33.82 67.02 -34.58
N ASN A 4 34.34 66.36 -33.54
CA ASN A 4 35.05 65.08 -33.60
C ASN A 4 34.03 63.92 -33.62
N PRO A 5 33.97 63.07 -34.66
CA PRO A 5 33.02 61.97 -34.73
C PRO A 5 33.67 60.67 -34.24
N SER A 6 33.87 60.52 -32.92
CA SER A 6 34.46 59.29 -32.37
C SER A 6 34.10 59.03 -30.91
N ASP A 7 32.85 59.28 -30.51
CA ASP A 7 32.36 58.70 -29.25
C ASP A 7 31.70 57.34 -29.53
N PRO A 8 32.23 56.22 -29.01
CA PRO A 8 31.56 54.93 -29.13
C PRO A 8 30.26 54.95 -28.31
N ALA A 9 29.16 54.52 -28.95
CA ALA A 9 27.87 54.39 -28.28
C ALA A 9 27.96 53.51 -27.02
N PRO A 10 27.24 53.84 -25.93
CA PRO A 10 27.30 53.07 -24.70
C PRO A 10 26.79 51.64 -24.92
N PRO A 11 27.37 50.62 -24.24
CA PRO A 11 26.96 49.24 -24.41
C PRO A 11 25.50 49.04 -24.00
N VAL A 12 24.70 48.47 -24.90
CA VAL A 12 23.29 48.13 -24.67
C VAL A 12 23.22 47.06 -23.55
N PRO A 13 22.44 47.27 -22.47
CA PRO A 13 22.42 46.32 -21.36
C PRO A 13 21.80 44.98 -21.79
N ALA A 14 22.44 43.89 -21.38
CA ALA A 14 22.09 42.50 -21.71
C ALA A 14 20.71 42.08 -21.17
N ARG A 15 19.63 42.48 -21.85
CA ARG A 15 18.23 42.12 -21.51
C ARG A 15 17.87 40.64 -21.74
N ARG A 16 18.77 39.85 -22.34
CA ARG A 16 18.50 38.43 -22.68
C ARG A 16 18.59 37.47 -21.48
N THR A 17 19.22 37.85 -20.37
CA THR A 17 19.51 36.92 -19.25
C THR A 17 18.38 36.81 -18.23
N ALA A 18 17.59 37.87 -18.01
CA ALA A 18 16.53 37.89 -17.00
C ALA A 18 15.31 37.02 -17.36
N ARG A 19 14.94 36.97 -18.66
CA ARG A 19 13.80 36.17 -19.15
C ARG A 19 14.06 34.66 -19.05
N ARG A 20 15.30 34.22 -19.31
CA ARG A 20 15.75 32.82 -19.23
C ARG A 20 15.74 32.31 -17.78
N ARG A 21 16.23 33.12 -16.83
CA ARG A 21 16.21 32.77 -15.39
C ARG A 21 14.80 32.58 -14.81
N ARG A 22 13.81 33.34 -15.29
CA ARG A 22 12.41 33.17 -14.86
C ARG A 22 11.77 31.89 -15.40
N THR A 23 12.01 31.54 -16.67
CA THR A 23 11.52 30.27 -17.23
C THR A 23 12.18 29.08 -16.56
N ASP A 24 13.49 29.17 -16.27
CA ASP A 24 14.23 28.12 -15.55
C ASP A 24 13.65 27.93 -14.14
N LEU A 25 13.30 29.01 -13.43
CA LEU A 25 12.65 28.93 -12.12
C LEU A 25 11.30 28.21 -12.17
N TRP A 26 10.43 28.53 -13.13
CA TRP A 26 9.11 27.86 -13.24
C TRP A 26 9.24 26.38 -13.58
N VAL A 27 10.23 26.01 -14.40
CA VAL A 27 10.53 24.60 -14.69
C VAL A 27 10.96 23.88 -13.41
N TRP A 28 11.85 24.47 -12.61
CA TRP A 28 12.27 23.89 -11.33
C TRP A 28 11.14 23.81 -10.31
N LEU A 29 10.28 24.82 -10.23
CA LEU A 29 9.09 24.80 -9.37
C LEU A 29 8.10 23.72 -9.81
N GLY A 30 7.87 23.57 -11.11
CA GLY A 30 7.02 22.52 -11.67
C GLY A 30 7.57 21.12 -11.37
N LEU A 31 8.88 20.92 -11.51
CA LEU A 31 9.53 19.67 -11.16
C LEU A 31 9.42 19.37 -9.66
N ALA A 32 9.68 20.35 -8.80
CA ALA A 32 9.55 20.19 -7.36
C ALA A 32 8.12 19.84 -6.95
N PHE A 33 7.12 20.50 -7.53
CA PHE A 33 5.71 20.19 -7.30
C PHE A 33 5.35 18.77 -7.75
N ALA A 34 5.80 18.35 -8.94
CA ALA A 34 5.57 17.00 -9.43
C ALA A 34 6.20 15.92 -8.53
N LEU A 35 7.39 16.19 -7.96
CA LEU A 35 8.04 15.29 -7.00
C LEU A 35 7.23 15.16 -5.70
N VAL A 36 6.71 16.28 -5.17
CA VAL A 36 5.88 16.26 -3.96
C VAL A 36 4.58 15.51 -4.20
N VAL A 37 3.87 15.81 -5.30
CA VAL A 37 2.63 15.10 -5.64
C VAL A 37 2.91 13.61 -5.89
N GLY A 38 3.97 13.29 -6.63
CA GLY A 38 4.39 11.92 -6.88
C GLY A 38 4.68 11.15 -5.60
N PHE A 39 5.34 11.78 -4.63
CA PHE A 39 5.57 11.20 -3.30
C PHE A 39 4.27 11.00 -2.52
N CYS A 40 3.36 11.98 -2.51
CA CYS A 40 2.06 11.83 -1.85
C CYS A 40 1.24 10.69 -2.45
N VAL A 41 1.27 10.51 -3.78
CA VAL A 41 0.57 9.42 -4.47
C VAL A 41 1.26 8.07 -4.23
N SER A 42 2.59 8.03 -4.11
CA SER A 42 3.29 6.77 -3.86
C SER A 42 2.99 6.20 -2.47
N ILE A 43 2.59 7.02 -1.50
CA ILE A 43 2.30 6.57 -0.14
C ILE A 43 1.26 5.45 -0.07
N PRO A 44 0.00 5.68 -0.49
CA PRO A 44 -1.00 4.63 -0.45
C PRO A 44 -0.65 3.45 -1.38
N LEU A 45 0.02 3.72 -2.51
CA LEU A 45 0.41 2.68 -3.47
C LEU A 45 1.42 1.67 -2.89
N VAL A 46 2.42 2.15 -2.14
CA VAL A 46 3.42 1.30 -1.48
C VAL A 46 2.76 0.47 -0.39
N ASN A 47 1.88 1.09 0.39
CA ASN A 47 1.16 0.41 1.46
C ASN A 47 0.21 -0.68 0.92
N ASP A 48 -0.52 -0.38 -0.16
CA ASP A 48 -1.40 -1.35 -0.84
C ASP A 48 -0.59 -2.44 -1.55
N ALA A 49 0.60 -2.13 -2.07
CA ALA A 49 1.51 -3.13 -2.61
C ALA A 49 2.01 -4.09 -1.52
N TYR A 50 2.29 -3.58 -0.31
CA TYR A 50 2.67 -4.41 0.83
C TYR A 50 1.53 -5.35 1.24
N ALA A 51 0.30 -4.84 1.39
CA ALA A 51 -0.86 -5.67 1.71
C ALA A 51 -1.11 -6.75 0.64
N ARG A 52 -0.98 -6.41 -0.64
CA ARG A 52 -1.03 -7.40 -1.75
C ARG A 52 0.07 -8.45 -1.66
N GLY A 53 1.23 -8.09 -1.13
CA GLY A 53 2.31 -9.03 -0.84
C GLY A 53 1.90 -10.09 0.19
N LEU A 54 1.24 -9.68 1.27
CA LEU A 54 0.71 -10.60 2.28
C LEU A 54 -0.33 -11.55 1.70
N GLU A 55 -1.26 -11.04 0.88
CA GLU A 55 -2.24 -11.86 0.18
C GLU A 55 -1.56 -12.85 -0.76
N ARG A 56 -0.63 -12.38 -1.62
CA ARG A 56 0.11 -13.27 -2.54
C ARG A 56 0.84 -14.38 -1.81
N ALA A 57 1.46 -14.09 -0.68
CA ALA A 57 2.18 -15.09 0.08
C ALA A 57 1.24 -16.16 0.68
N LEU A 58 -0.01 -15.80 1.04
CA LEU A 58 -1.05 -16.79 1.35
C LEU A 58 -1.45 -17.60 0.11
N LEU A 59 -1.62 -16.95 -1.04
CA LEU A 59 -2.00 -17.61 -2.29
C LEU A 59 -0.94 -18.59 -2.83
N GLU A 60 0.33 -18.33 -2.54
CA GLU A 60 1.46 -19.19 -2.86
C GLU A 60 1.70 -20.30 -1.85
N THR A 61 0.97 -20.30 -0.73
CA THR A 61 0.98 -21.42 0.21
C THR A 61 0.18 -22.56 -0.42
N PRO A 62 0.74 -23.79 -0.50
CA PRO A 62 0.00 -24.92 -1.03
C PRO A 62 -1.32 -25.10 -0.27
N LEU A 63 -2.36 -25.56 -0.95
CA LEU A 63 -3.62 -25.86 -0.28
C LEU A 63 -3.49 -27.22 0.41
N PRO A 64 -3.98 -27.37 1.66
CA PRO A 64 -4.08 -28.68 2.27
C PRO A 64 -5.07 -29.56 1.50
N GLU A 65 -4.98 -30.87 1.71
CA GLU A 65 -5.92 -31.82 1.08
C GLU A 65 -7.37 -31.46 1.43
N HIS A 66 -8.30 -31.78 0.53
CA HIS A 66 -9.74 -31.50 0.69
C HIS A 66 -10.05 -30.02 0.98
N THR A 67 -9.23 -29.11 0.45
CA THR A 67 -9.39 -27.67 0.64
C THR A 67 -9.39 -26.96 -0.71
N GLU A 68 -10.36 -26.08 -0.90
CA GLU A 68 -10.51 -25.23 -2.07
C GLU A 68 -10.38 -23.75 -1.68
N ARG A 69 -9.73 -22.97 -2.54
CA ARG A 69 -9.71 -21.52 -2.42
C ARG A 69 -10.97 -20.92 -3.04
N VAL A 70 -11.71 -20.16 -2.24
CA VAL A 70 -12.98 -19.55 -2.66
C VAL A 70 -12.77 -18.13 -3.15
N ASP A 71 -12.00 -17.33 -2.41
CA ASP A 71 -11.78 -15.91 -2.70
C ASP A 71 -10.55 -15.38 -1.94
N SER A 72 -10.03 -14.22 -2.31
CA SER A 72 -8.93 -13.56 -1.61
C SER A 72 -9.00 -12.05 -1.73
N LEU A 73 -8.42 -11.35 -0.76
CA LEU A 73 -8.31 -9.90 -0.78
C LEU A 73 -7.10 -9.41 0.02
N SER A 74 -6.72 -8.17 -0.21
CA SER A 74 -5.72 -7.46 0.57
C SER A 74 -6.20 -6.05 0.93
N ARG A 75 -5.75 -5.54 2.07
CA ARG A 75 -6.07 -4.19 2.54
C ARG A 75 -4.97 -3.60 3.39
N ALA A 76 -4.72 -2.30 3.18
CA ALA A 76 -3.92 -1.46 4.07
C ALA A 76 -4.80 -0.36 4.66
N GLY A 77 -4.65 -0.08 5.95
CA GLY A 77 -5.42 0.95 6.64
C GLY A 77 -5.48 0.71 8.14
N ARG A 78 -6.27 1.50 8.86
CA ARG A 78 -6.50 1.30 10.29
C ARG A 78 -7.56 0.23 10.50
N PHE A 79 -7.21 -0.85 11.18
CA PHE A 79 -8.17 -1.86 11.61
C PHE A 79 -8.39 -1.78 13.12
N ALA A 80 -9.59 -2.08 13.60
CA ALA A 80 -9.94 -1.88 15.01
C ALA A 80 -9.32 -2.90 15.99
N GLY A 81 -8.19 -3.52 15.64
CA GLY A 81 -7.62 -4.68 16.33
C GLY A 81 -6.20 -4.56 16.91
N ALA A 82 -5.32 -3.62 16.51
CA ALA A 82 -3.93 -3.66 16.99
C ALA A 82 -3.19 -2.32 17.24
N GLY A 83 -3.77 -1.13 17.02
CA GLY A 83 -3.14 0.11 17.51
C GLY A 83 -3.60 1.44 16.88
N ASN A 84 -2.81 2.49 17.14
CA ASN A 84 -2.82 3.74 16.38
C ASN A 84 -1.81 3.58 15.23
N GLY A 85 -2.26 3.48 13.98
CA GLY A 85 -1.37 3.41 12.83
C GLY A 85 -1.90 2.59 11.66
N MET A 86 -1.12 2.58 10.59
CA MET A 86 -1.34 1.73 9.42
C MET A 86 -1.16 0.26 9.77
N GLU A 87 -2.15 -0.55 9.41
CA GLU A 87 -2.12 -2.01 9.49
C GLU A 87 -2.26 -2.61 8.10
N TYR A 88 -1.78 -3.85 7.95
CA TYR A 88 -1.72 -4.56 6.68
C TYR A 88 -2.30 -5.95 6.81
N LEU A 89 -3.19 -6.27 5.89
CA LEU A 89 -3.95 -7.51 5.90
C LEU A 89 -3.91 -8.15 4.51
N GLY A 90 -3.45 -9.39 4.46
CA GLY A 90 -3.79 -10.32 3.39
C GLY A 90 -4.80 -11.33 3.91
N ALA A 91 -5.84 -11.62 3.15
CA ALA A 91 -6.87 -12.56 3.56
C ALA A 91 -7.27 -13.49 2.41
N MET A 92 -7.59 -14.72 2.75
CA MET A 92 -8.05 -15.74 1.82
C MET A 92 -9.18 -16.52 2.46
N LEU A 93 -10.25 -16.71 1.70
CA LEU A 93 -11.37 -17.55 2.07
C LEU A 93 -11.14 -18.94 1.49
N VAL A 94 -11.17 -19.96 2.34
CA VAL A 94 -11.02 -21.36 1.94
C VAL A 94 -12.22 -22.17 2.39
N ARG A 95 -12.61 -23.14 1.56
CA ARG A 95 -13.57 -24.18 1.89
C ARG A 95 -12.81 -25.44 2.22
N SER A 96 -13.06 -26.06 3.38
CA SER A 96 -12.33 -27.26 3.79
C SER A 96 -13.21 -28.21 4.60
N ASP A 97 -13.01 -29.51 4.41
CA ASP A 97 -13.58 -30.54 5.29
C ASP A 97 -12.71 -30.77 6.54
N LEU A 98 -11.54 -30.13 6.61
CA LEU A 98 -10.62 -30.26 7.74
C LEU A 98 -11.15 -29.50 8.96
N PRO A 99 -10.94 -30.03 10.18
CA PRO A 99 -11.28 -29.29 11.39
C PRO A 99 -10.39 -28.05 11.54
N LEU A 100 -10.94 -26.99 12.12
CA LEU A 100 -10.28 -25.68 12.28
C LEU A 100 -8.85 -25.80 12.84
N ASP A 101 -8.62 -26.62 13.86
CA ASP A 101 -7.29 -26.77 14.49
C ASP A 101 -6.23 -27.33 13.54
N ARG A 102 -6.62 -28.25 12.64
CA ARG A 102 -5.73 -28.82 11.63
C ARG A 102 -5.39 -27.77 10.57
N LEU A 103 -6.41 -27.05 10.11
CA LEU A 103 -6.25 -25.98 9.12
C LEU A 103 -5.38 -24.84 9.68
N ALA A 104 -5.64 -24.44 10.93
CA ALA A 104 -4.86 -23.43 11.66
C ALA A 104 -3.41 -23.85 11.86
N SER A 105 -3.16 -25.11 12.23
CA SER A 105 -1.79 -25.63 12.40
C SER A 105 -1.02 -25.65 11.08
N TYR A 106 -1.67 -26.07 10.00
CA TYR A 106 -1.09 -26.10 8.66
C TYR A 106 -0.64 -24.71 8.21
N TYR A 107 -1.55 -23.74 8.22
CA TYR A 107 -1.26 -22.39 7.76
C TYR A 107 -0.32 -21.62 8.68
N ARG A 108 -0.34 -21.89 10.00
CA ARG A 108 0.63 -21.33 10.93
C ARG A 108 2.04 -21.85 10.65
N GLY A 109 2.20 -23.16 10.42
CA GLY A 109 3.50 -23.75 10.05
C GLY A 109 4.06 -23.15 8.76
N ALA A 110 3.23 -23.05 7.71
CA ALA A 110 3.61 -22.41 6.45
C ALA A 110 3.93 -20.92 6.62
N GLY A 111 3.22 -20.23 7.53
CA GLY A 111 3.49 -18.85 7.91
C GLY A 111 4.85 -18.69 8.58
N ASP A 112 5.15 -19.52 9.58
CA ASP A 112 6.41 -19.48 10.35
C ASP A 112 7.63 -19.69 9.44
N GLU A 113 7.57 -20.65 8.51
CA GLU A 113 8.62 -20.88 7.50
C GLU A 113 8.88 -19.66 6.61
N ARG A 114 7.85 -18.85 6.37
CA ARG A 114 7.88 -17.67 5.50
C ARG A 114 7.97 -16.35 6.27
N GLY A 115 8.08 -16.38 7.60
CA GLY A 115 8.13 -15.20 8.45
C GLY A 115 6.82 -14.39 8.49
N MET A 116 5.68 -15.03 8.24
CA MET A 116 4.35 -14.40 8.24
C MET A 116 3.56 -14.77 9.48
N ARG A 117 2.86 -13.80 10.08
CA ARG A 117 1.90 -14.09 11.15
C ARG A 117 0.56 -14.48 10.55
N VAL A 118 0.23 -15.77 10.61
CA VAL A 118 -1.02 -16.32 10.06
C VAL A 118 -1.99 -16.73 11.17
N SER A 119 -3.27 -16.40 10.97
CA SER A 119 -4.38 -16.87 11.80
C SER A 119 -5.50 -17.42 10.94
N VAL A 120 -6.20 -18.43 11.46
CA VAL A 120 -7.33 -19.09 10.80
C VAL A 120 -8.52 -19.10 11.76
N ARG A 121 -9.72 -18.82 11.24
CA ARG A 121 -10.97 -18.85 12.00
C ARG A 121 -12.14 -19.27 11.09
N ALA A 122 -13.29 -19.58 11.69
CA ALA A 122 -14.52 -19.74 10.92
C ALA A 122 -14.90 -18.43 10.23
N ALA A 123 -15.38 -18.50 8.99
CA ALA A 123 -15.76 -17.32 8.22
C ALA A 123 -16.97 -16.58 8.83
N SER A 124 -17.86 -17.31 9.50
CA SER A 124 -19.06 -16.81 10.18
C SER A 124 -18.75 -16.02 11.46
N GLU A 125 -17.56 -16.15 12.04
CA GLU A 125 -17.09 -15.39 13.20
C GLU A 125 -16.68 -13.95 12.78
N ARG A 126 -17.63 -13.22 12.18
CA ARG A 126 -17.54 -11.86 11.60
C ARG A 126 -17.12 -10.76 12.58
N THR A 127 -16.71 -11.11 13.80
CA THR A 127 -16.34 -10.21 14.91
C THR A 127 -14.92 -9.65 14.75
N ASP A 128 -14.43 -9.47 13.53
CA ASP A 128 -13.16 -8.79 13.31
C ASP A 128 -13.42 -7.51 12.54
N SER A 129 -13.48 -6.43 13.31
CA SER A 129 -13.57 -5.05 12.88
C SER A 129 -12.43 -4.59 11.94
N ARG A 130 -11.54 -5.51 11.54
CA ARG A 130 -10.58 -5.33 10.44
C ARG A 130 -11.21 -5.38 9.06
N PHE A 131 -12.41 -5.92 8.95
CA PHE A 131 -13.21 -5.87 7.73
C PHE A 131 -14.41 -4.96 8.00
N GLU A 132 -14.21 -3.64 7.86
CA GLU A 132 -15.31 -2.68 7.90
C GLU A 132 -16.37 -2.96 6.80
N PRO A 133 -17.61 -2.47 6.96
CA PRO A 133 -18.69 -2.68 5.98
C PRO A 133 -18.28 -2.20 4.58
N GLY A 134 -18.40 -3.07 3.57
CA GLY A 134 -18.12 -2.74 2.17
C GLY A 134 -16.85 -3.35 1.57
N VAL A 135 -16.00 -4.01 2.36
CA VAL A 135 -14.95 -4.92 1.85
C VAL A 135 -15.25 -6.31 2.40
N GLU A 136 -16.24 -6.92 1.78
CA GLU A 136 -16.70 -8.27 2.11
C GLU A 136 -16.33 -9.17 0.94
N PHE A 137 -15.89 -10.39 1.25
CA PHE A 137 -15.87 -11.45 0.24
C PHE A 137 -17.26 -11.49 -0.41
N GLY A 138 -17.34 -11.61 -1.73
CA GLY A 138 -18.60 -11.56 -2.47
C GLY A 138 -19.50 -12.79 -2.29
N ARG A 139 -19.43 -13.44 -1.12
CA ARG A 139 -19.97 -14.78 -0.83
C ARG A 139 -20.68 -14.78 0.52
N ASP A 140 -21.59 -15.74 0.66
CA ASP A 140 -22.17 -16.09 1.94
C ASP A 140 -21.09 -16.69 2.85
N LEU A 141 -20.81 -16.02 3.96
CA LEU A 141 -19.77 -16.39 4.92
C LEU A 141 -20.30 -17.32 6.03
N ASP A 142 -21.60 -17.62 6.04
CA ASP A 142 -22.24 -18.39 7.11
C ASP A 142 -22.14 -19.91 6.89
N ALA A 143 -21.50 -20.35 5.80
CA ALA A 143 -21.30 -21.77 5.54
C ALA A 143 -20.27 -22.38 6.53
N PRO A 144 -20.58 -23.53 7.16
CA PRO A 144 -19.79 -24.10 8.24
C PRO A 144 -18.42 -24.65 7.80
N ASP A 145 -18.25 -24.87 6.50
CA ASP A 145 -17.04 -25.36 5.87
C ASP A 145 -16.15 -24.21 5.34
N LEU A 146 -16.54 -22.95 5.56
CA LEU A 146 -15.76 -21.79 5.18
C LEU A 146 -14.90 -21.29 6.33
N PHE A 147 -13.63 -21.09 6.01
CA PHE A 147 -12.62 -20.59 6.92
C PHE A 147 -11.94 -19.36 6.33
N LEU A 148 -11.70 -18.38 7.20
CA LEU A 148 -10.91 -17.21 6.86
C LEU A 148 -9.47 -17.42 7.33
N VAL A 149 -8.54 -17.36 6.39
CA VAL A 149 -7.10 -17.36 6.63
C VAL A 149 -6.59 -15.94 6.44
N THR A 150 -5.97 -15.37 7.47
CA THR A 150 -5.43 -14.00 7.42
C THR A 150 -3.95 -13.97 7.73
N SER A 151 -3.20 -13.15 7.00
CA SER A 151 -1.79 -12.85 7.22
C SER A 151 -1.65 -11.37 7.57
N THR A 152 -0.85 -11.09 8.60
CA THR A 152 -0.51 -9.73 9.04
C THR A 152 1.00 -9.57 9.11
N GLY A 153 1.49 -8.34 8.89
CA GLY A 153 2.91 -8.03 8.86
C GLY A 153 3.21 -6.64 9.43
N GLY A 154 4.48 -6.39 9.73
CA GLY A 154 4.97 -5.13 10.32
C GLY A 154 5.10 -3.96 9.34
N GLY A 155 4.48 -4.05 8.16
CA GLY A 155 4.45 -3.03 7.12
C GLY A 155 5.80 -2.76 6.42
N PRO A 156 5.83 -1.83 5.44
CA PRO A 156 7.02 -1.44 4.71
C PRO A 156 7.99 -0.54 5.52
N GLY A 157 7.58 -0.09 6.71
CA GLY A 157 8.35 0.77 7.60
C GLY A 157 8.43 2.25 7.17
N GLY A 158 8.90 3.08 8.11
CA GLY A 158 9.35 4.45 7.82
C GLY A 158 8.22 5.43 7.49
N LEU A 159 8.48 6.31 6.52
CA LEU A 159 7.58 7.42 6.17
C LEU A 159 6.26 6.95 5.54
N TYR A 160 6.26 5.81 4.87
CA TYR A 160 5.08 5.30 4.17
C TYR A 160 3.96 4.91 5.14
N GLU A 161 4.31 4.35 6.29
CA GLU A 161 3.33 4.00 7.34
C GLU A 161 2.83 5.23 8.08
N GLN A 162 3.72 6.19 8.34
CA GLN A 162 3.42 7.36 9.17
C GLN A 162 2.61 8.42 8.43
N LEU A 163 2.80 8.56 7.12
CA LEU A 163 2.19 9.63 6.33
C LEU A 163 0.91 9.21 5.61
N ASP A 164 0.56 7.91 5.60
CA ASP A 164 -0.70 7.46 5.03
C ASP A 164 -1.85 7.82 5.98
N LEU A 165 -2.72 8.72 5.51
CA LEU A 165 -3.87 9.19 6.27
C LEU A 165 -4.86 8.08 6.59
N ARG A 166 -4.84 6.95 5.88
CA ARG A 166 -5.72 5.79 6.14
C ARG A 166 -5.40 5.07 7.46
N GLY A 167 -4.25 5.36 8.07
CA GLY A 167 -3.77 4.74 9.31
C GLY A 167 -4.03 5.56 10.57
N HIS A 168 -4.53 6.78 10.43
CA HIS A 168 -4.76 7.74 11.52
C HIS A 168 -6.26 8.00 11.69
#